data_AF-A0A5N5DVP7-F1
#
_entry.id   AF-A0A5N5DVP7-F1
#
_cell.length_a   1.000
_cell.length_b   1.000
_cell.length_c   1.000
_cell.angle_alpha   90.00
_cell.angle_beta   90.00
_cell.angle_gamma   90.00
#
_symmetry.space_group_name_H-M   'P 1'
#
loop_
_entity.id
_entity.type
_entity.pdbx_description
1 polymer ?
#
loop_
_entity_poly.entity_id
_entity_poly.type
_entity_poly.pdbx_seq_one_letter_code
_entity_poly.pdbx_strand_id
1 'polypeptide(L)'
;GVSAVLWIGTIIWAFFAANTTGMPEGSVVGRSGIVDERAFYALNTGHKHPILAEDYLDYPRMRAMVETIARTPEGGLLLPSASYDSWFVVPPPGPLEEPAEHVVFFLNLGMTSMNVGLDVRVLDQMGLAYPLAAHTERLEDGRIGHDKNLYPDWVVADTGMIDVRPWLPFFLDEDWVADAKLAITCPETQELLTSYRSELTWARFKQNFQQAFDFAKYRFDRVPAYELERCGLVTPEPPK
;
A
#
# COMPACT_ATOMS: atom_id res chain seq x y z
N GLY A 1 -13.52 44.42 26.24
CA GLY A 1 -12.54 44.44 25.14
C GLY A 1 -12.67 43.15 24.35
N VAL A 2 -12.72 43.25 23.01
CA VAL A 2 -12.88 42.10 22.11
C VAL A 2 -11.84 41.00 22.39
N SER A 3 -10.60 41.37 22.73
CA SER A 3 -9.52 40.44 23.09
C SER A 3 -9.82 39.59 24.33
N ALA A 4 -10.52 40.13 25.34
CA ALA A 4 -10.89 39.38 26.53
C ALA A 4 -11.99 38.35 26.22
N VAL A 5 -12.93 38.70 25.35
CA VAL A 5 -14.00 37.79 24.89
C VAL A 5 -13.40 36.64 24.07
N LEU A 6 -12.47 36.94 23.15
CA LEU A 6 -11.76 35.92 22.38
C LEU A 6 -10.94 34.99 23.28
N TRP A 7 -10.21 35.54 24.25
CA TRP A 7 -9.40 34.74 25.18
C TRP A 7 -10.25 33.79 26.03
N ILE A 8 -11.37 34.28 26.58
CA ILE A 8 -12.34 33.43 27.31
C ILE A 8 -12.92 32.36 26.38
N GLY A 9 -13.28 32.72 25.16
CA GLY A 9 -13.77 31.79 24.15
C GLY A 9 -12.77 30.66 23.86
N THR A 10 -11.49 30.99 23.67
CA THR A 10 -10.42 30.01 23.47
C THR A 10 -10.24 29.09 24.68
N ILE A 11 -10.30 29.62 25.91
CA ILE A 11 -10.20 28.79 27.12
C ILE A 11 -11.36 27.80 27.21
N ILE A 12 -12.59 28.27 26.97
CA ILE A 12 -13.77 27.41 26.99
C ILE A 12 -13.64 26.33 25.92
N TRP A 13 -13.28 26.71 24.69
CA TRP A 13 -13.06 25.75 23.60
C TRP A 13 -11.97 24.73 23.95
N ALA A 14 -10.83 25.17 24.49
CA ALA A 14 -9.74 24.28 24.90
C ALA A 14 -10.15 23.32 26.03
N PHE A 15 -10.93 23.79 27.01
CA PHE A 15 -11.48 22.96 28.07
C PHE A 15 -12.39 21.86 27.51
N PHE A 16 -13.31 22.20 26.61
CA PHE A 16 -14.17 21.20 25.97
C PHE A 16 -13.37 20.24 25.08
N ALA A 17 -12.44 20.75 24.26
CA ALA A 17 -11.61 19.93 23.39
C ALA A 17 -10.75 18.93 24.18
N ALA A 18 -10.18 19.34 25.32
CA ALA A 18 -9.35 18.47 26.16
C ALA A 18 -10.14 17.41 26.93
N ASN A 19 -11.44 17.63 27.17
CA ASN A 19 -12.30 16.73 27.96
C ASN A 19 -13.31 15.94 27.13
N THR A 20 -13.44 16.23 25.84
CA THR A 20 -14.27 15.44 24.93
C THR A 20 -13.49 14.17 24.58
N THR A 21 -13.97 13.03 25.08
CA THR A 21 -13.39 11.72 24.73
C THR A 21 -13.94 11.23 23.40
N GLY A 22 -13.10 10.51 22.64
CA GLY A 22 -13.45 9.91 21.36
C GLY A 22 -14.47 8.78 21.48
N MET A 23 -14.68 8.03 20.40
CA MET A 23 -15.71 6.98 20.35
C MET A 23 -15.31 5.77 21.24
N PRO A 24 -16.07 5.44 22.31
CA PRO A 24 -15.69 4.38 23.25
C PRO A 24 -15.64 2.97 22.63
N GLU A 25 -16.52 2.70 21.66
CA GLU A 25 -16.55 1.48 20.85
C GLU A 25 -15.85 1.65 19.49
N GLY A 26 -15.11 2.75 19.32
CA GLY A 26 -14.58 3.19 18.02
C GLY A 26 -13.45 2.33 17.46
N SER A 27 -12.92 1.35 18.19
CA SER A 27 -11.84 0.49 17.69
C SER A 27 -12.30 -0.56 16.68
N VAL A 28 -13.61 -0.71 16.46
CA VAL A 28 -14.19 -1.64 15.48
C VAL A 28 -14.94 -0.84 14.42
N VAL A 29 -14.85 -1.28 13.16
CA VAL A 29 -15.62 -0.70 12.05
C VAL A 29 -17.11 -0.99 12.28
N GLY A 30 -17.84 -0.02 12.82
CA GLY A 30 -19.28 -0.10 13.03
C GLY A 30 -20.08 0.23 11.77
N ARG A 31 -21.42 0.25 11.90
CA ARG A 31 -22.35 0.57 10.79
C ARG A 31 -22.13 1.95 10.16
N SER A 32 -21.55 2.90 10.89
CA SER A 32 -21.21 4.22 10.37
C SER A 32 -20.01 4.22 9.42
N GLY A 33 -19.21 3.15 9.39
CA GLY A 33 -17.93 3.09 8.67
C GLY A 33 -16.82 3.95 9.30
N ILE A 34 -17.07 4.59 10.45
CA ILE A 34 -16.13 5.45 11.17
C ILE A 34 -15.46 4.65 12.28
N VAL A 35 -14.14 4.80 12.40
CA VAL A 35 -13.28 4.14 13.40
C VAL A 35 -12.44 5.19 14.12
N ASP A 36 -12.31 5.04 15.43
CA ASP A 36 -11.29 5.70 16.24
C ASP A 36 -9.97 4.92 16.09
N GLU A 37 -9.18 5.31 15.10
CA GLU A 37 -7.89 4.66 14.83
C GLU A 37 -6.90 4.83 15.99
N ARG A 38 -7.00 5.92 16.77
CA ARG A 38 -6.16 6.09 17.97
C ARG A 38 -6.46 5.01 19.00
N ALA A 39 -7.75 4.77 19.29
CA ALA A 39 -8.16 3.70 20.20
C ALA A 39 -7.74 2.32 19.64
N PHE A 40 -7.90 2.10 18.34
CA PHE A 40 -7.45 0.88 17.67
C PHE A 40 -5.95 0.62 17.87
N TYR A 41 -5.09 1.59 17.57
CA TYR A 41 -3.65 1.39 17.71
C TYR A 41 -3.20 1.30 19.16
N ALA A 42 -3.79 2.08 20.08
CA ALA A 42 -3.47 1.96 21.50
C ALA A 42 -3.76 0.56 22.07
N LEU A 43 -4.83 -0.09 21.59
CA LEU A 43 -5.15 -1.47 21.95
C LEU A 43 -4.20 -2.48 21.29
N ASN A 44 -3.90 -2.31 20.00
CA ASN A 44 -3.09 -3.26 19.24
C ASN A 44 -1.59 -3.21 19.55
N THR A 45 -1.08 -2.07 20.02
CA THR A 45 0.31 -1.94 20.47
C THR A 45 0.46 -2.13 21.97
N GLY A 46 -0.63 -2.03 22.75
CA GLY A 46 -0.59 -2.01 24.21
C GLY A 46 -0.09 -0.69 24.81
N HIS A 47 0.21 0.32 23.97
CA HIS A 47 0.68 1.63 24.41
C HIS A 47 -0.46 2.64 24.41
N LYS A 48 -0.65 3.38 25.50
CA LYS A 48 -1.70 4.41 25.58
C LYS A 48 -1.47 5.57 24.59
N HIS A 49 -0.22 5.82 24.20
CA HIS A 49 0.21 6.90 23.33
C HIS A 49 1.39 6.46 22.44
N PRO A 50 1.17 5.60 21.42
CA PRO A 50 2.26 5.12 20.56
C PRO A 50 2.69 6.23 19.60
N ILE A 51 3.78 6.92 19.93
CA ILE A 51 4.30 8.06 19.16
C ILE A 51 5.73 7.82 18.64
N LEU A 52 6.38 6.75 19.11
CA LEU A 52 7.70 6.32 18.64
C LEU A 52 7.54 5.13 17.69
N ALA A 53 8.50 4.96 16.78
CA ALA A 53 8.54 3.80 15.88
C ALA A 53 8.54 2.48 16.67
N GLU A 54 9.33 2.44 17.75
CA GLU A 54 9.51 1.30 18.66
C GLU A 54 8.19 0.88 19.34
N ASP A 55 7.31 1.82 19.67
CA ASP A 55 5.99 1.52 20.26
C ASP A 55 5.15 0.64 19.32
N TYR A 56 5.32 0.82 18.00
CA TYR A 56 4.60 0.05 17.00
C TYR A 56 5.18 -1.34 16.75
N LEU A 57 6.38 -1.65 17.24
CA LEU A 57 6.92 -3.02 17.21
C LEU A 57 6.13 -3.98 18.12
N ASP A 58 5.40 -3.45 19.11
CA ASP A 58 4.51 -4.26 19.95
C ASP A 58 3.18 -4.58 19.28
N TYR A 59 2.89 -4.01 18.10
CA TYR A 59 1.93 -4.61 17.19
C TYR A 59 2.61 -5.80 16.48
N PRO A 60 2.26 -7.07 16.78
CA PRO A 60 3.10 -8.24 16.47
C PRO A 60 3.56 -8.33 15.01
N ARG A 61 2.70 -7.86 14.09
CA ARG A 61 2.96 -7.82 12.66
C ARG A 61 4.17 -6.98 12.27
N MET A 62 4.44 -5.88 12.95
CA MET A 62 5.56 -5.00 12.64
C MET A 62 6.89 -5.61 13.07
N ARG A 63 6.94 -6.23 14.25
CA ARG A 63 8.12 -6.98 14.69
C ARG A 63 8.44 -8.13 13.76
N ALA A 64 7.43 -8.92 13.39
CA ALA A 64 7.59 -10.01 12.42
C ALA A 64 8.09 -9.51 11.05
N MET A 65 7.65 -8.33 10.60
CA MET A 65 8.13 -7.72 9.36
C MET A 65 9.63 -7.41 9.42
N VAL A 66 10.06 -6.70 10.46
CA VAL A 66 11.47 -6.33 10.66
C VAL A 66 12.36 -7.57 10.79
N GLU A 67 11.91 -8.57 11.55
CA GLU A 67 12.61 -9.86 11.67
C GLU A 67 12.70 -10.61 10.34
N THR A 68 11.64 -10.55 9.51
CA THR A 68 11.62 -11.20 8.20
C THR A 68 12.64 -10.54 7.28
N ILE A 69 12.64 -9.20 7.18
CA ILE A 69 13.64 -8.44 6.41
C ILE A 69 15.06 -8.84 6.81
N ALA A 70 15.35 -8.87 8.12
CA ALA A 70 16.66 -9.25 8.64
C ALA A 70 17.07 -10.71 8.33
N ARG A 71 16.11 -11.61 8.14
CA ARG A 71 16.35 -13.04 7.81
C ARG A 71 16.45 -13.30 6.31
N THR A 72 16.12 -12.33 5.46
CA THR A 72 16.16 -12.42 4.00
C THR A 72 17.09 -11.34 3.44
N PRO A 73 18.41 -11.41 3.70
CA PRO A 73 19.36 -10.38 3.29
C PRO A 73 19.46 -10.20 1.76
N GLU A 74 18.97 -11.14 0.97
CA GLU A 74 18.90 -11.11 -0.49
C GLU A 74 17.81 -10.19 -1.06
N GLY A 75 16.93 -9.63 -0.23
CA GLY A 75 15.76 -8.87 -0.66
C GLY A 75 14.50 -9.71 -0.78
N GLY A 76 13.41 -9.11 -1.25
CA GLY A 76 12.16 -9.81 -1.51
C GLY A 76 10.91 -9.00 -1.22
N LEU A 77 9.79 -9.47 -1.75
CA LEU A 77 8.46 -8.91 -1.53
C LEU A 77 7.80 -9.58 -0.33
N LEU A 78 7.52 -8.79 0.70
CA LEU A 78 6.82 -9.20 1.91
C LEU A 78 5.31 -8.98 1.74
N LEU A 79 4.55 -10.07 1.88
CA LEU A 79 3.08 -10.07 1.89
C LEU A 79 2.55 -10.44 3.28
N PRO A 80 1.51 -9.75 3.77
CA PRO A 80 1.02 -9.95 5.13
C PRO A 80 0.40 -11.34 5.33
N SER A 81 0.83 -12.05 6.38
CA SER A 81 0.16 -13.27 6.85
C SER A 81 -1.09 -12.96 7.68
N ALA A 82 -2.00 -13.94 7.75
CA ALA A 82 -3.13 -13.92 8.67
C ALA A 82 -2.71 -14.18 10.13
N SER A 83 -1.52 -14.74 10.38
CA SER A 83 -1.07 -15.11 11.73
C SER A 83 -0.48 -13.95 12.55
N TYR A 84 -0.22 -12.79 11.93
CA TYR A 84 0.40 -11.59 12.54
C TYR A 84 1.84 -11.79 13.04
N ASP A 85 2.34 -13.00 13.17
CA ASP A 85 3.70 -13.33 13.62
C ASP A 85 4.64 -13.72 12.48
N SER A 86 4.16 -13.68 11.24
CA SER A 86 4.93 -14.03 10.05
C SER A 86 4.52 -13.19 8.84
N TRP A 87 5.39 -13.18 7.83
CA TRP A 87 5.13 -12.62 6.52
C TRP A 87 5.49 -13.67 5.47
N PHE A 88 4.71 -13.72 4.39
CA PHE A 88 5.13 -14.46 3.21
C PHE A 88 6.20 -13.65 2.50
N VAL A 89 7.23 -14.33 1.97
CA VAL A 89 8.30 -13.69 1.20
C VAL A 89 8.28 -14.28 -0.20
N VAL A 90 8.12 -13.41 -1.20
CA VAL A 90 8.34 -13.75 -2.60
C VAL A 90 9.74 -13.28 -2.98
N PRO A 91 10.67 -14.20 -3.29
CA PRO A 91 12.06 -13.83 -3.56
C PRO A 91 12.22 -13.18 -4.95
N PRO A 92 13.31 -12.41 -5.14
CA PRO A 92 13.71 -11.91 -6.45
C PRO A 92 14.19 -13.07 -7.36
N PRO A 93 14.11 -12.91 -8.69
CA PRO A 93 14.67 -13.89 -9.64
C PRO A 93 16.20 -13.95 -9.54
N GLY A 94 16.77 -15.14 -9.62
CA GLY A 94 18.22 -15.37 -9.48
C GLY A 94 18.98 -15.54 -10.80
N PRO A 95 20.32 -15.71 -10.74
CA PRO A 95 21.20 -15.45 -9.60
C PRO A 95 21.41 -13.93 -9.39
N LEU A 96 21.53 -13.52 -8.13
CA LEU A 96 21.77 -12.12 -7.75
C LEU A 96 23.26 -11.84 -7.59
N GLU A 97 23.75 -10.76 -8.19
CA GLU A 97 25.11 -10.24 -7.95
C GLU A 97 25.17 -9.41 -6.66
N GLU A 98 24.10 -8.66 -6.38
CA GLU A 98 23.90 -7.84 -5.17
C GLU A 98 22.50 -8.09 -4.60
N PRO A 99 22.27 -7.82 -3.30
CA PRO A 99 20.94 -7.87 -2.69
C PRO A 99 19.91 -7.06 -3.48
N ALA A 100 18.74 -7.64 -3.70
CA ALA A 100 17.61 -6.91 -4.24
C ALA A 100 16.96 -6.02 -3.16
N GLU A 101 16.18 -5.05 -3.59
CA GLU A 101 15.36 -4.21 -2.70
C GLU A 101 14.31 -5.08 -1.96
N HIS A 102 14.07 -4.79 -0.68
CA HIS A 102 12.87 -5.28 0.01
C HIS A 102 11.67 -4.44 -0.38
N VAL A 103 10.55 -5.10 -0.68
CA VAL A 103 9.26 -4.44 -0.91
C VAL A 103 8.27 -4.92 0.13
N VAL A 104 7.71 -4.04 0.94
CA VAL A 104 6.64 -4.35 1.89
C VAL A 104 5.32 -3.88 1.30
N PHE A 105 4.39 -4.82 1.02
CA PHE A 105 3.07 -4.49 0.52
C PHE A 105 2.02 -4.57 1.64
N PHE A 106 1.67 -3.43 2.24
CA PHE A 106 0.73 -3.38 3.35
C PHE A 106 0.09 -2.01 3.56
N LEU A 107 -1.21 -2.03 3.91
CA LEU A 107 -2.05 -0.86 4.14
C LEU A 107 -1.49 0.15 5.17
N ASN A 108 -0.92 -0.32 6.27
CA ASN A 108 -0.59 0.56 7.41
C ASN A 108 0.79 1.23 7.27
N LEU A 109 0.90 2.12 6.27
CA LEU A 109 2.14 2.77 5.84
C LEU A 109 2.94 3.43 6.97
N GLY A 110 2.28 4.07 7.93
CA GLY A 110 2.98 4.77 9.02
C GLY A 110 3.83 3.82 9.87
N MET A 111 3.26 2.71 10.29
CA MET A 111 3.97 1.75 11.15
C MET A 111 5.06 1.00 10.39
N THR A 112 4.81 0.66 9.12
CA THR A 112 5.81 -0.01 8.28
C THR A 112 6.97 0.92 7.98
N SER A 113 6.71 2.11 7.46
CA SER A 113 7.75 3.04 7.00
C SER A 113 8.59 3.63 8.14
N MET A 114 8.04 3.76 9.35
CA MET A 114 8.83 4.21 10.52
C MET A 114 9.82 3.14 11.03
N ASN A 115 9.63 1.87 10.68
CA ASN A 115 10.40 0.73 11.21
C ASN A 115 11.33 0.07 10.19
N VAL A 116 11.52 0.67 9.01
CA VAL A 116 12.40 0.15 7.95
C VAL A 116 13.38 1.21 7.48
N GLY A 117 14.47 0.76 6.82
CA GLY A 117 15.46 1.64 6.21
C GLY A 117 14.93 2.34 4.94
N LEU A 118 15.69 3.32 4.45
CA LEU A 118 15.36 4.05 3.21
C LEU A 118 15.55 3.21 1.93
N ASP A 119 16.20 2.06 2.07
CA ASP A 119 16.43 1.03 1.07
C ASP A 119 15.26 0.03 0.96
N VAL A 120 14.22 0.18 1.78
CA VAL A 120 13.00 -0.64 1.73
C VAL A 120 11.87 0.15 1.08
N ARG A 121 11.25 -0.41 0.04
CA ARG A 121 10.07 0.17 -0.59
C ARG A 121 8.81 -0.26 0.12
N VAL A 122 7.96 0.68 0.49
CA VAL A 122 6.66 0.40 1.11
C VAL A 122 5.55 0.77 0.13
N LEU A 123 4.72 -0.21 -0.22
CA LEU A 123 3.58 -0.08 -1.13
C LEU A 123 2.29 -0.47 -0.39
N ASP A 124 1.15 0.03 -0.84
CA ASP A 124 -0.16 -0.32 -0.27
C ASP A 124 -1.21 -0.59 -1.35
N GLN A 125 -2.22 -1.37 -0.99
CA GLN A 125 -3.30 -1.74 -1.91
C GLN A 125 -4.34 -0.63 -2.17
N MET A 126 -4.34 0.47 -1.41
CA MET A 126 -5.29 1.59 -1.59
C MET A 126 -4.75 2.68 -2.53
N GLY A 127 -3.42 2.71 -2.72
CA GLY A 127 -2.73 3.64 -3.59
C GLY A 127 -2.30 4.95 -2.93
N LEU A 128 -1.99 4.93 -1.63
CA LEU A 128 -1.41 6.10 -0.96
C LEU A 128 0.09 6.27 -1.27
N ALA A 129 0.85 5.17 -1.25
CA ALA A 129 2.27 5.09 -1.59
C ALA A 129 2.54 4.27 -2.85
N TYR A 130 1.49 3.71 -3.47
CA TYR A 130 1.62 2.93 -4.70
C TYR A 130 0.82 3.57 -5.85
N PRO A 131 1.48 4.35 -6.74
CA PRO A 131 0.78 5.03 -7.83
C PRO A 131 -0.03 4.08 -8.71
N LEU A 132 0.46 2.88 -9.01
CA LEU A 132 -0.33 1.88 -9.75
C LEU A 132 -1.65 1.60 -9.01
N ALA A 133 -1.64 1.17 -7.75
CA ALA A 133 -2.87 0.96 -6.99
C ALA A 133 -3.78 2.20 -6.93
N ALA A 134 -3.20 3.41 -6.92
CA ALA A 134 -3.92 4.67 -6.90
C ALA A 134 -4.77 4.91 -8.16
N HIS A 135 -4.47 4.23 -9.27
CA HIS A 135 -5.23 4.30 -10.51
C HIS A 135 -6.22 3.16 -10.69
N THR A 136 -6.43 2.29 -9.69
CA THR A 136 -7.57 1.37 -9.71
C THR A 136 -8.90 2.10 -9.56
N GLU A 137 -9.96 1.51 -10.11
CA GLU A 137 -11.32 1.97 -9.84
C GLU A 137 -11.70 1.86 -8.37
N ARG A 138 -12.59 2.77 -7.94
CA ARG A 138 -13.16 2.69 -6.60
C ARG A 138 -14.13 1.52 -6.54
N LEU A 139 -14.08 0.78 -5.44
CA LEU A 139 -15.09 -0.22 -5.10
C LEU A 139 -16.37 0.50 -4.72
N GLU A 140 -17.44 0.25 -5.49
CA GLU A 140 -18.78 0.68 -5.11
C GLU A 140 -19.11 0.14 -3.72
N ASP A 141 -19.62 1.01 -2.85
CA ASP A 141 -19.89 0.73 -1.43
C ASP A 141 -18.66 0.36 -0.57
N GLY A 142 -17.44 0.62 -1.06
CA GLY A 142 -16.23 0.52 -0.27
C GLY A 142 -16.22 1.49 0.91
N ARG A 143 -15.46 1.16 1.97
CA ARG A 143 -15.29 2.05 3.12
C ARG A 143 -14.59 3.34 2.65
N ILE A 144 -15.11 4.50 3.04
CA ILE A 144 -14.50 5.79 2.69
C ILE A 144 -13.03 5.82 3.10
N GLY A 145 -12.15 6.16 2.16
CA GLY A 145 -10.69 6.16 2.34
C GLY A 145 -10.03 4.78 2.25
N HIS A 146 -10.81 3.72 2.06
CA HIS A 146 -10.38 2.33 1.87
C HIS A 146 -11.22 1.63 0.79
N ASP A 147 -11.59 2.40 -0.22
CA ASP A 147 -12.49 2.04 -1.32
C ASP A 147 -11.71 1.73 -2.60
N LYS A 148 -10.43 1.35 -2.48
CA LYS A 148 -9.61 0.76 -3.54
C LYS A 148 -8.96 -0.49 -2.97
N ASN A 149 -8.60 -1.46 -3.80
CA ASN A 149 -7.94 -2.66 -3.30
C ASN A 149 -7.23 -3.41 -4.44
N LEU A 150 -6.01 -2.99 -4.75
CA LEU A 150 -5.17 -3.71 -5.71
C LEU A 150 -4.75 -5.07 -5.12
N TYR A 151 -4.91 -6.14 -5.89
CA TYR A 151 -4.56 -7.49 -5.44
C TYR A 151 -3.03 -7.69 -5.36
N PRO A 152 -2.54 -8.56 -4.44
CA PRO A 152 -1.11 -8.79 -4.32
C PRO A 152 -0.43 -9.36 -5.58
N ASP A 153 -1.18 -10.03 -6.46
CA ASP A 153 -0.70 -10.56 -7.73
C ASP A 153 -0.07 -9.45 -8.61
N TRP A 154 -0.65 -8.25 -8.57
CA TRP A 154 -0.12 -7.08 -9.28
C TRP A 154 1.21 -6.60 -8.72
N VAL A 155 1.42 -6.65 -7.41
CA VAL A 155 2.72 -6.23 -6.86
C VAL A 155 3.79 -7.27 -7.15
N VAL A 156 3.46 -8.57 -7.18
CA VAL A 156 4.39 -9.62 -7.66
C VAL A 156 4.77 -9.34 -9.12
N ALA A 157 3.79 -9.07 -9.97
CA ALA A 157 3.98 -8.74 -11.38
C ALA A 157 4.87 -7.50 -11.58
N ASP A 158 4.53 -6.39 -10.90
CA ASP A 158 5.17 -5.09 -11.04
C ASP A 158 6.58 -5.02 -10.45
N THR A 159 6.85 -5.78 -9.38
CA THR A 159 8.18 -5.87 -8.77
C THR A 159 9.09 -6.88 -9.47
N GLY A 160 8.55 -7.69 -10.38
CA GLY A 160 9.31 -8.70 -11.11
C GLY A 160 9.79 -9.86 -10.24
N MET A 161 9.16 -10.09 -9.10
CA MET A 161 9.47 -11.21 -8.20
C MET A 161 9.09 -12.55 -8.83
N ILE A 162 9.59 -13.65 -8.26
CA ILE A 162 9.29 -15.00 -8.76
C ILE A 162 7.77 -15.25 -8.65
N ASP A 163 7.14 -15.51 -9.80
CA ASP A 163 5.71 -15.66 -9.97
C ASP A 163 5.24 -17.11 -10.08
N VAL A 164 6.12 -18.06 -9.75
CA VAL A 164 5.84 -19.50 -9.82
C VAL A 164 6.06 -20.20 -8.49
N ARG A 165 5.36 -21.31 -8.29
CA ARG A 165 5.51 -22.23 -7.17
C ARG A 165 6.90 -22.89 -7.22
N PRO A 166 7.50 -23.21 -6.07
CA PRO A 166 6.96 -23.10 -4.71
C PRO A 166 7.15 -21.71 -4.06
N TRP A 167 7.74 -20.75 -4.77
CA TRP A 167 8.10 -19.44 -4.21
C TRP A 167 6.91 -18.48 -4.13
N LEU A 168 5.98 -18.57 -5.08
CA LEU A 168 4.72 -17.85 -5.01
C LEU A 168 3.83 -18.41 -3.87
N PRO A 169 3.32 -17.58 -2.95
CA PRO A 169 2.45 -18.02 -1.85
C PRO A 169 1.19 -18.75 -2.33
N PHE A 170 0.77 -19.77 -1.59
CA PHE A 170 -0.29 -20.73 -1.99
C PHE A 170 -1.65 -20.10 -2.34
N PHE A 171 -1.93 -18.88 -1.86
CA PHE A 171 -3.20 -18.18 -2.08
C PHE A 171 -3.17 -17.25 -3.31
N LEU A 172 -2.01 -17.05 -3.93
CA LEU A 172 -1.87 -16.36 -5.21
C LEU A 172 -1.90 -17.36 -6.36
N ASP A 173 -2.43 -16.91 -7.49
CA ASP A 173 -2.62 -17.70 -8.70
C ASP A 173 -1.60 -17.27 -9.75
N GLU A 174 -0.83 -18.25 -10.28
CA GLU A 174 0.22 -17.99 -11.28
C GLU A 174 -0.36 -17.35 -12.55
N ASP A 175 -1.58 -17.74 -12.94
CA ASP A 175 -2.27 -17.21 -14.12
C ASP A 175 -2.68 -15.74 -13.88
N TRP A 176 -3.14 -15.40 -12.67
CA TRP A 176 -3.45 -14.00 -12.33
C TRP A 176 -2.21 -13.11 -12.32
N VAL A 177 -1.07 -13.63 -11.84
CA VAL A 177 0.19 -12.88 -11.90
C VAL A 177 0.64 -12.72 -13.36
N ALA A 178 0.53 -13.75 -14.19
CA ALA A 178 0.85 -13.68 -15.61
C ALA A 178 -0.03 -12.68 -16.36
N ASP A 179 -1.34 -12.68 -16.09
CA ASP A 179 -2.29 -11.74 -16.67
C ASP A 179 -2.01 -10.31 -16.19
N ALA A 180 -1.69 -10.10 -14.91
CA ALA A 180 -1.30 -8.80 -14.39
C ALA A 180 0.01 -8.30 -15.03
N LYS A 181 1.00 -9.19 -15.22
CA LYS A 181 2.24 -8.87 -15.95
C LYS A 181 1.95 -8.41 -17.37
N LEU A 182 1.05 -9.09 -18.08
CA LEU A 182 0.63 -8.69 -19.42
C LEU A 182 -0.15 -7.37 -19.38
N ALA A 183 -1.10 -7.21 -18.47
CA ALA A 183 -1.91 -5.99 -18.34
C ALA A 183 -1.07 -4.74 -18.02
N ILE A 184 0.03 -4.89 -17.25
CA ILE A 184 0.99 -3.80 -17.01
C ILE A 184 1.60 -3.28 -18.32
N THR A 185 1.72 -4.11 -19.36
CA THR A 185 2.26 -3.69 -20.67
C THR A 185 1.32 -2.79 -21.47
N CYS A 186 0.08 -2.58 -21.00
CA CYS A 186 -0.87 -1.69 -21.63
C CYS A 186 -0.25 -0.30 -21.87
N PRO A 187 -0.35 0.29 -23.08
CA PRO A 187 0.34 1.54 -23.41
C PRO A 187 0.07 2.68 -22.41
N GLU A 188 -1.19 2.87 -22.00
CA GLU A 188 -1.58 3.89 -21.03
C GLU A 188 -1.03 3.61 -19.63
N THR A 189 -0.98 2.33 -19.21
CA THR A 189 -0.30 1.93 -17.97
C THR A 189 1.19 2.25 -18.07
N GLN A 190 1.84 1.90 -19.17
CA GLN A 190 3.27 2.19 -19.38
C GLN A 190 3.55 3.69 -19.40
N GLU A 191 2.69 4.52 -19.99
CA GLU A 191 2.83 5.97 -19.94
C GLU A 191 2.74 6.52 -18.51
N LEU A 192 1.75 6.05 -17.73
CA LEU A 192 1.64 6.38 -16.31
C LEU A 192 2.90 5.96 -15.54
N LEU A 193 3.32 4.70 -15.66
CA LEU A 193 4.51 4.17 -14.97
C LEU A 193 5.75 4.97 -15.34
N THR A 194 5.92 5.26 -16.63
CA THR A 194 7.03 6.06 -17.15
C THR A 194 7.02 7.47 -16.57
N SER A 195 5.84 8.06 -16.33
CA SER A 195 5.72 9.43 -15.80
C SER A 195 6.36 9.60 -14.41
N TYR A 196 6.31 8.58 -13.54
CA TYR A 196 6.83 8.66 -12.18
C TYR A 196 8.07 7.79 -11.91
N ARG A 197 8.39 6.82 -12.77
CA ARG A 197 9.57 5.96 -12.63
C ARG A 197 10.78 6.45 -13.41
N SER A 198 10.57 7.19 -14.49
CA SER A 198 11.69 7.71 -15.28
C SER A 198 12.43 8.81 -14.52
N GLU A 199 13.71 8.97 -14.82
CA GLU A 199 14.47 10.15 -14.38
C GLU A 199 13.74 11.44 -14.79
N LEU A 200 13.61 12.37 -13.84
CA LEU A 200 12.94 13.65 -14.06
C LEU A 200 13.82 14.62 -14.84
N THR A 201 13.97 14.36 -16.13
CA THR A 201 14.62 15.29 -17.08
C THR A 201 13.68 16.46 -17.40
N TRP A 202 14.22 17.53 -18.00
CA TRP A 202 13.38 18.66 -18.44
C TRP A 202 12.30 18.28 -19.47
N ALA A 203 12.63 17.34 -20.37
CA ALA A 203 11.66 16.79 -21.32
C ALA A 203 10.56 16.01 -20.59
N ARG A 204 10.93 15.15 -19.63
CA ARG A 204 9.98 14.40 -18.80
C ARG A 204 9.09 15.34 -17.98
N PHE A 205 9.66 16.37 -17.37
CA PHE A 205 8.92 17.38 -16.62
C PHE A 205 7.84 18.06 -17.48
N LYS A 206 8.20 18.51 -18.69
CA LYS A 206 7.24 19.14 -19.61
C LYS A 206 6.12 18.19 -20.02
N GLN A 207 6.47 16.94 -20.38
CA GLN A 207 5.49 15.92 -20.71
C GLN A 207 4.52 15.69 -19.54
N ASN A 208 5.05 15.45 -18.34
CA ASN A 208 4.25 15.23 -17.14
C ASN A 208 3.33 16.42 -16.84
N PHE A 209 3.82 17.65 -17.01
CA PHE A 209 3.02 18.85 -16.82
C PHE A 209 1.88 18.96 -17.85
N GLN A 210 2.15 18.65 -19.11
CA GLN A 210 1.15 18.68 -20.19
C GLN A 210 0.10 17.59 -20.05
N GLN A 211 0.51 16.38 -19.65
CA GLN A 211 -0.34 15.19 -19.53
C GLN A 211 -0.92 14.99 -18.11
N ALA A 212 -0.67 15.92 -17.19
CA ALA A 212 -1.05 15.77 -15.78
C ALA A 212 -2.52 15.40 -15.57
N PHE A 213 -3.43 16.02 -16.33
CA PHE A 213 -4.86 15.72 -16.24
C PHE A 213 -5.25 14.38 -16.85
N ASP A 214 -4.54 13.91 -17.87
CA ASP A 214 -4.80 12.61 -18.49
C ASP A 214 -4.32 11.50 -17.57
N PHE A 215 -3.11 11.64 -17.01
CA PHE A 215 -2.61 10.75 -15.96
C PHE A 215 -3.53 10.73 -14.75
N ALA A 216 -3.97 11.89 -14.25
CA ALA A 216 -4.88 11.94 -13.09
C ALA A 216 -6.23 11.24 -13.33
N LYS A 217 -6.74 11.27 -14.57
CA LYS A 217 -8.00 10.61 -14.96
C LYS A 217 -7.84 9.12 -15.25
N TYR A 218 -6.65 8.67 -15.62
CA TYR A 218 -6.39 7.30 -16.00
C TYR A 218 -6.88 6.32 -14.93
N ARG A 219 -7.64 5.30 -15.34
CA ARG A 219 -8.09 4.20 -14.49
C ARG A 219 -7.92 2.88 -15.21
N PHE A 220 -7.66 1.84 -14.43
CA PHE A 220 -7.55 0.46 -14.91
C PHE A 220 -8.29 -0.48 -13.96
N ASP A 221 -8.71 -1.63 -14.47
CA ASP A 221 -9.39 -2.63 -13.64
C ASP A 221 -8.37 -3.44 -12.84
N ARG A 222 -8.65 -3.63 -11.55
CA ARG A 222 -7.82 -4.45 -10.66
C ARG A 222 -7.93 -5.95 -10.95
N VAL A 223 -8.97 -6.39 -11.66
CA VAL A 223 -9.14 -7.77 -12.11
C VAL A 223 -8.40 -7.89 -13.45
N PRO A 224 -7.31 -8.69 -13.52
CA PRO A 224 -6.46 -8.73 -14.72
C PRO A 224 -7.22 -9.03 -16.00
N ALA A 225 -8.16 -9.99 -15.99
CA ALA A 225 -8.96 -10.34 -17.15
C ALA A 225 -9.73 -9.16 -17.76
N TYR A 226 -10.33 -8.28 -16.93
CA TYR A 226 -11.05 -7.10 -17.41
C TYR A 226 -10.10 -6.02 -17.91
N GLU A 227 -8.90 -5.92 -17.31
CA GLU A 227 -7.90 -4.97 -17.79
C GLU A 227 -7.29 -5.39 -19.13
N LEU A 228 -7.06 -6.68 -19.33
CA LEU A 228 -6.65 -7.22 -20.62
C LEU A 228 -7.69 -6.94 -21.70
N GLU A 229 -8.99 -7.14 -21.39
CA GLU A 229 -10.08 -6.78 -22.30
C GLU A 229 -10.10 -5.27 -22.60
N ARG A 230 -10.00 -4.41 -21.56
CA ARG A 230 -9.96 -2.95 -21.71
C ARG A 230 -8.83 -2.50 -22.63
N CYS A 231 -7.66 -3.13 -22.49
CA CYS A 231 -6.47 -2.78 -23.27
C CYS A 231 -6.38 -3.51 -24.63
N GLY A 232 -7.27 -4.46 -24.91
CA GLY A 232 -7.20 -5.29 -26.13
C GLY A 232 -5.99 -6.23 -26.18
N LEU A 233 -5.52 -6.67 -25.01
CA LEU A 233 -4.42 -7.63 -24.87
C LEU A 233 -4.97 -9.06 -24.81
N VAL A 234 -4.27 -9.99 -25.45
CA VAL A 234 -4.66 -11.41 -25.50
C VAL A 234 -3.66 -12.21 -24.67
N THR A 235 -4.17 -12.97 -23.71
CA THR A 235 -3.38 -13.95 -22.94
C THR A 235 -2.75 -14.97 -23.89
N PRO A 236 -1.43 -15.21 -23.83
CA PRO A 236 -0.82 -16.32 -24.55
C PRO A 236 -1.52 -17.63 -24.17
N GLU A 237 -1.83 -18.49 -25.14
CA GLU A 237 -2.32 -19.84 -24.81
C GLU A 237 -1.28 -20.53 -23.91
N PRO A 238 -1.70 -21.20 -22.82
CA PRO A 238 -0.77 -21.94 -21.99
C PRO A 238 -0.04 -22.98 -22.85
N PRO A 239 1.28 -23.18 -22.65
CA PRO A 239 2.01 -24.20 -23.38
C PRO A 239 1.35 -25.57 -23.15
N LYS A 240 1.04 -26.26 -24.26
CA LYS A 240 0.47 -27.62 -24.26
C LYS A 240 1.40 -28.66 -23.66
#